data_AF-A0A7J4R7H1-F1
#
_entry.id   AF-A0A7J4R7H1-F1
#
_cell.length_a   1.000
_cell.length_b   1.000
_cell.length_c   1.000
_cell.angle_alpha   90.00
_cell.angle_beta   90.00
_cell.angle_gamma   90.00
#
_symmetry.space_group_name_H-M   'P 1'
#
loop_
_entity.id
_entity.type
_entity.pdbx_description
1 polymer ?
#
loop_
_entity_poly.entity_id
_entity_poly.type
_entity_poly.pdbx_seq_one_letter_code
_entity_poly.pdbx_strand_id
1 'polypeptide(L)'
;MNEDVGIDPWSSDGETDYSRIVNQFGLEMVDQSTIPNPGMLHRRGVVFAHRDLDVAIRSIRDKSPLGVLTGLMPSGRMHLGHSMVIEQV
;
A
#
# COMPACT_ATOMS: atom_id res chain seq x y z
N MET A 1 7.68 -2.15 27.68
CA MET A 1 7.16 -0.90 27.09
C MET A 1 7.12 -1.16 25.60
N ASN A 2 5.94 -1.13 24.98
CA ASN A 2 5.85 -1.25 23.53
C ASN A 2 6.50 0.00 22.95
N GLU A 3 7.60 -0.17 22.24
CA GLU A 3 8.13 0.89 21.38
C GLU A 3 7.08 1.10 20.28
N ASP A 4 6.45 2.29 20.28
CA ASP A 4 5.55 2.71 19.22
C ASP A 4 6.28 2.57 17.88
N VAL A 5 5.58 2.06 16.85
CA VAL A 5 6.12 2.00 15.48
C VAL A 5 6.55 3.41 15.08
N GLY A 6 7.86 3.62 14.89
CA GLY A 6 8.45 4.90 14.50
C GLY A 6 8.28 5.17 13.01
N ILE A 7 7.05 5.07 12.48
CA ILE A 7 6.72 5.33 11.08
C ILE A 7 5.64 6.39 11.03
N ASP A 8 5.94 7.49 10.35
CA ASP A 8 5.04 8.59 10.07
C ASP A 8 5.26 9.11 8.62
N PRO A 9 4.46 10.07 8.14
CA PRO A 9 4.61 10.59 6.77
C PRO A 9 5.93 11.31 6.45
N TRP A 10 6.77 11.60 7.44
CA TRP A 10 8.05 12.32 7.31
C TRP A 10 9.27 11.46 7.63
N SER A 11 9.14 10.45 8.51
CA SER A 11 10.24 9.58 8.93
C SER A 11 9.78 8.14 9.15
N SER A 12 10.73 7.22 9.01
CA SER A 12 10.57 5.82 9.38
C SER A 12 11.86 5.31 10.02
N ASP A 13 11.79 4.72 11.21
CA ASP A 13 12.95 4.22 11.96
C ASP A 13 13.46 2.85 11.45
N GLY A 14 13.11 2.48 10.22
CA GLY A 14 13.57 1.24 9.58
C GLY A 14 12.89 -0.02 10.11
N GLU A 15 11.72 0.10 10.73
CA GLU A 15 10.96 -1.05 11.21
C GLU A 15 10.50 -1.97 10.06
N THR A 16 10.73 -3.26 10.23
CA THR A 16 10.40 -4.31 9.23
C THR A 16 9.37 -5.32 9.72
N ASP A 17 8.80 -5.13 10.92
CA ASP A 17 7.70 -5.95 11.41
C ASP A 17 6.37 -5.48 10.79
N TYR A 18 6.13 -5.92 9.57
CA TYR A 18 4.92 -5.56 8.81
C TYR A 18 3.64 -6.04 9.49
N SER A 19 3.66 -7.12 10.27
CA SER A 19 2.50 -7.59 11.02
C SER A 19 2.15 -6.63 12.16
N ARG A 20 3.16 -6.09 12.85
CA ARG A 20 2.94 -5.04 13.86
C ARG A 20 2.38 -3.77 13.25
N ILE A 21 2.91 -3.34 12.10
CA ILE A 21 2.42 -2.18 11.34
C ILE A 21 0.93 -2.36 10.98
N VAL A 22 0.56 -3.51 10.41
CA VAL A 22 -0.84 -3.80 10.04
C VAL A 22 -1.78 -3.67 11.24
N ASN A 23 -1.40 -4.26 12.38
CA ASN A 23 -2.21 -4.21 13.59
C ASN A 23 -2.32 -2.80 14.17
N GLN A 24 -1.21 -2.04 14.22
CA GLN A 24 -1.20 -0.69 14.79
C GLN A 24 -2.05 0.28 13.97
N PHE A 25 -1.97 0.20 12.63
CA PHE A 25 -2.71 1.09 11.74
C PHE A 25 -4.14 0.62 11.44
N GLY A 26 -4.57 -0.53 11.98
CA GLY A 26 -5.90 -1.10 11.74
C GLY A 26 -6.14 -1.37 10.26
N LEU A 27 -5.19 -2.09 9.64
CA LEU A 27 -5.21 -2.48 8.23
C LEU A 27 -5.51 -3.97 8.11
N GLU A 28 -5.84 -4.38 6.89
CA GLU A 28 -5.98 -5.79 6.52
C GLU A 28 -4.81 -6.22 5.62
N MET A 29 -4.42 -7.48 5.70
CA MET A 29 -3.40 -8.06 4.82
C MET A 29 -3.96 -8.27 3.42
N VAL A 30 -3.15 -7.96 2.40
CA VAL A 30 -3.51 -8.19 1.00
C VAL A 30 -3.55 -9.68 0.69
N ASP A 31 -4.73 -10.17 0.32
CA ASP A 31 -4.89 -11.45 -0.37
C ASP A 31 -4.79 -11.23 -1.89
N GLN A 32 -3.61 -11.47 -2.45
CA GLN A 32 -3.33 -11.31 -3.88
C GLN A 32 -4.22 -12.18 -4.78
N SER A 33 -4.83 -13.25 -4.26
CA SER A 33 -5.71 -14.14 -5.05
C SER A 33 -7.05 -13.47 -5.39
N THR A 34 -7.42 -12.42 -4.66
CA THR A 34 -8.66 -11.65 -4.88
C THR A 34 -8.51 -10.57 -5.95
N ILE A 35 -7.27 -10.20 -6.29
CA ILE A 35 -6.96 -9.10 -7.21
C ILE A 35 -6.94 -9.63 -8.65
N PRO A 36 -7.77 -9.07 -9.57
CA PRO A 36 -7.68 -9.43 -10.99
C PRO A 36 -6.34 -8.98 -11.59
N ASN A 37 -5.60 -9.90 -12.23
CA ASN A 37 -4.30 -9.62 -12.85
C ASN A 37 -3.33 -8.83 -11.93
N PRO A 38 -2.95 -9.38 -10.76
CA PRO A 38 -2.20 -8.65 -9.75
C PRO A 38 -0.85 -8.19 -10.30
N GLY A 39 -0.50 -6.92 -10.12
CA GLY A 39 0.78 -6.35 -10.54
C GLY A 39 2.01 -6.95 -9.84
N MET A 40 3.21 -6.59 -10.30
CA MET A 40 4.47 -7.14 -9.76
C MET A 40 4.62 -6.87 -8.25
N LEU A 41 4.24 -5.69 -7.77
CA LEU A 41 4.39 -5.31 -6.36
C LEU A 41 3.46 -6.11 -5.44
N HIS A 42 2.26 -6.45 -5.89
CA HIS A 42 1.37 -7.36 -5.16
C HIS A 42 1.95 -8.78 -5.12
N ARG A 43 2.37 -9.31 -6.28
CA ARG A 43 2.92 -10.68 -6.38
C ARG A 43 4.20 -10.90 -5.56
N ARG A 44 4.95 -9.84 -5.30
CA ARG A 44 6.17 -9.88 -4.48
C ARG A 44 5.94 -9.55 -3.00
N GLY A 45 4.69 -9.32 -2.58
CA GLY A 45 4.36 -8.95 -1.20
C GLY A 45 4.86 -7.57 -0.79
N VAL A 46 5.17 -6.69 -1.75
CA VAL A 46 5.63 -5.32 -1.48
C VAL A 46 4.46 -4.41 -1.12
N VAL A 47 3.31 -4.60 -1.79
CA VAL A 47 2.02 -4.06 -1.33
C VAL A 47 1.36 -5.14 -0.48
N PHE A 48 1.53 -5.04 0.83
CA PHE A 48 1.18 -6.11 1.78
C PHE A 48 -0.09 -5.83 2.60
N ALA A 49 -0.53 -4.57 2.69
CA ALA A 49 -1.69 -4.16 3.50
C ALA A 49 -2.63 -3.22 2.73
N HIS A 50 -3.90 -3.20 3.12
CA HIS A 50 -4.92 -2.34 2.53
C HIS A 50 -6.01 -1.93 3.54
N ARG A 51 -6.89 -1.02 3.08
CA ARG A 51 -8.20 -0.72 3.67
C ARG A 51 -9.23 -0.71 2.54
N ASP A 52 -10.34 -1.42 2.73
CA ASP A 52 -11.48 -1.45 1.79
C ASP A 52 -11.11 -1.83 0.33
N LEU A 53 -10.10 -2.68 0.13
CA LEU A 53 -9.69 -3.12 -1.21
C LEU A 53 -10.82 -3.88 -1.93
N ASP A 54 -11.68 -4.54 -1.18
CA ASP A 54 -12.88 -5.23 -1.66
C ASP A 54 -13.86 -4.26 -2.36
N VAL A 55 -13.93 -2.99 -1.95
CA VAL A 55 -14.73 -1.96 -2.62
C VAL A 55 -14.20 -1.74 -4.05
N ALA A 56 -12.89 -1.55 -4.20
CA ALA A 56 -12.27 -1.36 -5.52
C ALA A 56 -12.41 -2.61 -6.40
N ILE A 57 -12.16 -3.81 -5.84
CA ILE A 57 -12.31 -5.08 -6.57
C ILE A 57 -13.76 -5.28 -7.05
N ARG A 58 -14.75 -4.96 -6.21
CA ARG A 58 -16.17 -5.00 -6.61
C ARG A 58 -16.46 -4.04 -7.75
N SER A 59 -16.00 -2.78 -7.67
CA SER A 59 -16.19 -1.81 -8.75
C SER A 59 -15.58 -2.29 -10.08
N ILE A 60 -14.39 -2.91 -10.05
CA ILE A 60 -13.76 -3.51 -11.23
C ILE A 60 -14.61 -4.66 -11.79
N ARG A 61 -15.06 -5.58 -10.93
CA ARG A 61 -15.88 -6.74 -11.33
C ARG A 61 -17.21 -6.30 -11.94
N ASP A 62 -17.85 -5.33 -11.33
CA ASP A 62 -19.16 -4.82 -11.70
C ASP A 62 -19.08 -3.75 -12.81
N LYS A 63 -17.86 -3.47 -13.32
CA LYS A 63 -17.56 -2.47 -14.37
C LYS A 63 -18.10 -1.08 -14.05
N SER A 64 -18.09 -0.72 -12.77
CA SER A 64 -18.53 0.58 -12.28
C SER A 64 -17.36 1.58 -12.28
N PRO A 65 -17.61 2.90 -12.41
CA PRO A 65 -16.55 3.91 -12.34
C PRO A 65 -15.77 3.84 -11.03
N LEU A 66 -14.44 3.93 -11.12
CA LEU A 66 -13.52 3.99 -9.98
C LEU A 66 -12.55 5.15 -10.20
N GLY A 67 -12.33 5.96 -9.17
CA GLY A 67 -11.31 7.00 -9.16
C GLY A 67 -10.03 6.49 -8.49
N VAL A 68 -8.88 6.82 -9.07
CA VAL A 68 -7.55 6.53 -8.50
C VAL A 68 -6.87 7.86 -8.19
N LEU A 69 -6.33 8.00 -6.98
CA LEU A 69 -5.62 9.19 -6.54
C LEU A 69 -4.33 8.77 -5.81
N THR A 70 -3.22 9.36 -6.22
CA THR A 70 -1.93 9.25 -5.53
C THR A 70 -1.26 10.62 -5.46
N GLY A 71 -0.21 10.75 -4.65
CA GLY A 71 0.51 12.00 -4.45
C GLY A 71 2.01 11.78 -4.33
N LEU A 72 2.79 12.71 -4.88
CA LEU A 72 4.24 12.77 -4.75
C LEU A 72 4.63 14.19 -4.37
N MET A 73 5.35 14.35 -3.25
CA MET A 73 5.87 15.65 -2.83
C MET A 73 7.23 15.92 -3.52
N PRO A 74 7.40 17.03 -4.25
CA PRO A 74 8.65 17.36 -4.92
C PRO A 74 9.67 17.97 -3.93
N SER A 75 10.14 17.18 -2.98
CA SER A 75 11.11 17.60 -1.95
C SER A 75 12.58 17.42 -2.36
N GLY A 76 12.85 16.87 -3.55
CA GLY A 76 14.20 16.62 -4.05
C GLY A 76 14.23 15.85 -5.37
N ARG A 77 15.36 15.21 -5.68
CA ARG A 77 15.50 14.34 -6.85
C ARG A 77 14.72 13.03 -6.62
N MET A 78 13.99 12.60 -7.64
CA MET A 78 13.35 11.29 -7.62
C MET A 78 14.38 10.15 -7.56
N HIS A 79 13.96 9.02 -7.00
CA HIS A 79 14.75 7.79 -6.87
C HIS A 79 13.83 6.57 -7.00
N LEU A 80 14.39 5.37 -7.08
CA LEU A 80 13.63 4.14 -7.36
C LEU A 80 12.48 3.86 -6.37
N GLY A 81 12.63 4.25 -5.09
CA GLY A 81 11.52 4.18 -4.12
C GLY A 81 10.28 4.99 -4.54
N HIS A 82 10.44 6.15 -5.18
CA HIS A 82 9.32 6.95 -5.68
C HIS A 82 8.62 6.28 -6.87
N SER A 83 9.36 5.51 -7.69
CA SER A 83 8.78 4.77 -8.81
C SER A 83 7.73 3.75 -8.35
N MET A 84 7.92 3.15 -7.16
CA MET A 84 6.99 2.17 -6.62
C MET A 84 5.58 2.74 -6.34
N VAL A 85 5.48 4.04 -6.01
CA VAL A 85 4.19 4.72 -5.83
C VAL A 85 3.50 4.96 -7.17
N ILE A 86 4.27 5.25 -8.21
CA ILE A 86 3.77 5.46 -9.58
C ILE A 86 3.27 4.16 -10.19
N GLU A 87 3.93 3.03 -9.90
CA GLU A 87 3.54 1.70 -10.41
C GLU A 87 2.19 1.20 -9.85
N GLN A 88 1.62 1.85 -8.84
CA GLN A 88 0.36 1.46 -8.21
C GLN A 88 -0.88 2.11 -8.84
N VAL A 89 -0.72 3.01 -9.82
CA VAL A 89 -1.83 3.73 -10.47
C VAL A 89 -2.00 3.36 -11.93
#